data_AF-A0A6L3X3L3-F1
#
_entry.id   AF-A0A6L3X3L3-F1
#
_cell.length_a   1.000
_cell.length_b   1.000
_cell.length_c   1.000
_cell.angle_alpha   90.00
_cell.angle_beta   90.00
_cell.angle_gamma   90.00
#
_symmetry.space_group_name_H-M   'P 1'
#
loop_
_entity.id
_entity.type
_entity.pdbx_description
1 polymer ?
#
loop_
_entity_poly.entity_id
_entity_poly.type
_entity_poly.pdbx_seq_one_letter_code
_entity_poly.pdbx_strand_id
1 'polypeptide(L)'
;LEDSNAATNYAEIKAYTPAWGEQITGVPAYLIEKIAREFADTAHKTHGRSMIILGAGVNHWYHMDMNYRGMINMLVFCGCVGQSGGGWSHYVGQEKLRPQTGWLPLAFALDWNRPPRQMNSTSYFYNHASQWRYEKLTAQELLSPLADATKFTGHLIDFNVRAERMGWLPSAPQLNLNPLHVKARADAAGMSPQDYT
;
A
#
# COMPACT_ATOMS: atom_id res chain seq x y z
N LEU A 1 6.00 23.53 -25.62
CA LEU A 1 5.16 22.33 -25.56
C LEU A 1 3.72 22.82 -25.57
N GLU A 2 3.03 22.71 -26.71
CA GLU A 2 1.60 23.06 -26.82
C GLU A 2 0.77 21.83 -26.45
N ASP A 3 0.68 21.53 -25.15
CA ASP A 3 -0.19 20.46 -24.65
C ASP A 3 -1.54 21.05 -24.24
N SER A 4 -2.60 20.71 -24.98
CA SER A 4 -3.97 21.17 -24.71
C SER A 4 -4.52 20.69 -23.36
N ASN A 5 -3.91 19.68 -22.74
CA ASN A 5 -4.31 19.17 -21.42
C ASN A 5 -3.56 19.88 -20.28
N ALA A 6 -2.46 20.57 -20.56
CA ALA A 6 -1.75 21.37 -19.57
C ALA A 6 -2.55 22.65 -19.26
N ALA A 7 -2.53 23.05 -17.99
CA ALA A 7 -3.12 24.30 -17.56
C ALA A 7 -2.20 25.48 -17.88
N THR A 8 -2.75 26.60 -18.33
CA THR A 8 -1.99 27.85 -18.49
C THR A 8 -1.98 28.69 -17.21
N ASN A 9 -2.95 28.48 -16.33
CA ASN A 9 -3.10 29.19 -15.06
C ASN A 9 -3.93 28.36 -14.06
N TYR A 10 -4.03 28.81 -12.80
CA TYR A 10 -4.71 28.07 -11.73
C TYR A 10 -6.25 28.09 -11.79
N ALA A 11 -6.84 29.05 -12.51
CA ALA A 11 -8.28 29.19 -12.65
C ALA A 11 -8.88 28.25 -13.72
N GLU A 12 -8.05 27.68 -14.59
CA GLU A 12 -8.50 26.70 -15.58
C GLU A 12 -8.88 25.37 -14.92
N ILE A 13 -10.01 24.80 -15.33
CA ILE A 13 -10.43 23.46 -14.92
C ILE A 13 -9.69 22.44 -15.78
N LYS A 14 -8.47 22.09 -15.35
CA LYS A 14 -7.64 21.02 -15.91
C LYS A 14 -7.24 20.08 -14.77
N ALA A 15 -6.88 18.84 -15.10
CA ALA A 15 -6.55 17.84 -14.09
C ALA A 15 -5.54 18.39 -13.08
N TYR A 16 -5.91 18.35 -11.79
CA TYR A 16 -5.09 18.73 -10.64
C TYR A 16 -4.76 20.23 -10.47
N THR A 17 -5.47 21.15 -11.14
CA THR A 17 -5.38 22.59 -10.83
C THR A 17 -6.13 22.95 -9.54
N PRO A 18 -5.87 24.12 -8.92
CA PRO A 18 -6.69 24.62 -7.81
C PRO A 18 -8.19 24.74 -8.15
N ALA A 19 -8.54 25.26 -9.34
CA ALA A 19 -9.93 25.33 -9.78
C ALA A 19 -10.60 23.95 -9.93
N TRP A 20 -9.86 22.95 -10.43
CA TRP A 20 -10.34 21.56 -10.45
C TRP A 20 -10.49 21.00 -9.03
N GLY A 21 -9.53 21.27 -8.14
CA GLY A 21 -9.57 20.82 -6.75
C GLY A 21 -10.77 21.37 -5.97
N GLU A 22 -11.15 22.62 -6.22
CA GLU A 22 -12.35 23.23 -5.64
C GLU A 22 -13.62 22.47 -6.03
N GLN A 23 -13.77 22.08 -7.30
CA GLN A 23 -14.93 21.31 -7.76
C GLN A 23 -15.02 19.91 -7.13
N ILE A 24 -13.87 19.25 -6.91
CA ILE A 24 -13.84 17.89 -6.35
C ILE A 24 -14.03 17.89 -4.83
N THR A 25 -13.43 18.86 -4.13
CA THR A 25 -13.33 18.84 -2.67
C THR A 25 -14.25 19.83 -1.97
N GLY A 26 -14.74 20.85 -2.67
CA GLY A 26 -15.45 21.99 -2.10
C GLY A 26 -14.56 23.00 -1.37
N VAL A 27 -13.23 22.79 -1.31
CA VAL A 27 -12.29 23.75 -0.71
C VAL A 27 -11.99 24.88 -1.70
N PRO A 28 -12.19 26.16 -1.32
CA PRO A 28 -11.91 27.29 -2.21
C PRO A 28 -10.50 27.26 -2.81
N ALA A 29 -10.38 27.45 -4.12
CA ALA A 29 -9.13 27.39 -4.89
C ALA A 29 -8.07 28.34 -4.33
N TYR A 30 -8.48 29.54 -3.91
CA TYR A 30 -7.56 30.51 -3.32
C TYR A 30 -6.91 30.00 -2.01
N LEU A 31 -7.60 29.14 -1.25
CA LEU A 31 -7.02 28.51 -0.04
C LEU A 31 -6.03 27.42 -0.42
N ILE A 32 -6.35 26.60 -1.43
CA ILE A 32 -5.42 25.59 -1.96
C ILE A 32 -4.11 26.28 -2.39
N GLU A 33 -4.21 27.36 -3.17
CA GLU A 33 -3.05 28.13 -3.61
C GLU A 33 -2.27 28.74 -2.44
N LYS A 34 -2.96 29.44 -1.53
CA LYS A 34 -2.34 30.14 -0.42
C LYS A 34 -1.55 29.16 0.46
N ILE A 35 -2.19 28.08 0.90
CA ILE A 35 -1.58 27.11 1.81
C ILE A 35 -0.44 26.35 1.11
N ALA A 36 -0.58 25.98 -0.17
CA ALA A 36 0.50 25.35 -0.91
C ALA A 36 1.75 26.25 -1.00
N ARG A 37 1.57 27.55 -1.29
CA ARG A 37 2.67 28.52 -1.34
C ARG A 37 3.32 28.73 0.03
N GLU A 38 2.52 28.96 1.07
CA GLU A 38 3.03 29.18 2.44
C GLU A 38 3.79 27.96 2.97
N PHE A 39 3.29 26.75 2.69
CA PHE A 39 3.94 25.49 3.05
C PHE A 39 5.30 25.34 2.36
N ALA A 40 5.36 25.59 1.05
CA ALA A 40 6.59 25.48 0.27
C ALA A 40 7.60 26.59 0.62
N ASP A 41 7.14 27.82 0.85
CA ASP A 41 7.97 28.94 1.24
C ASP A 41 8.59 28.73 2.63
N THR A 42 7.83 28.18 3.58
CA THR A 42 8.36 27.76 4.89
C THR A 42 9.45 26.71 4.72
N ALA A 43 9.20 25.67 3.92
CA ALA A 43 10.19 24.62 3.66
C ALA A 43 11.45 25.19 3.01
N HIS A 44 11.31 26.06 2.01
CA HIS A 44 12.42 26.72 1.34
C HIS A 44 13.28 27.54 2.32
N LYS A 45 12.66 28.41 3.12
CA LYS A 45 13.35 29.26 4.10
C LYS A 45 14.06 28.47 5.20
N THR A 46 13.52 27.31 5.54
CA THR A 46 13.96 26.53 6.69
C THR A 46 14.75 25.27 6.33
N HIS A 47 15.02 25.04 5.05
CA HIS A 47 15.66 23.84 4.54
C HIS A 47 14.89 22.55 4.88
N GLY A 48 13.58 22.55 4.58
CA GLY A 48 12.70 21.38 4.66
C GLY A 48 11.89 21.26 5.96
N ARG A 49 11.80 22.28 6.82
CA ARG A 49 11.06 22.20 8.09
C ARG A 49 9.56 22.52 7.95
N SER A 50 8.92 21.88 6.97
CA SER A 50 7.46 21.78 6.86
C SER A 50 7.06 20.31 7.00
N MET A 51 6.01 20.04 7.77
CA MET A 51 5.59 18.68 8.15
C MET A 51 4.10 18.49 7.92
N ILE A 52 3.71 17.27 7.54
CA ILE A 52 2.31 16.84 7.49
C ILE A 52 2.13 15.73 8.52
N ILE A 53 1.27 15.98 9.52
CA ILE A 53 0.81 14.99 10.49
C ILE A 53 -0.48 14.38 9.96
N LEU A 54 -0.52 13.06 9.82
CA LEU A 54 -1.63 12.34 9.20
C LEU A 54 -1.93 11.04 9.94
N GLY A 55 -3.14 10.51 9.76
CA GLY A 55 -3.58 9.28 10.42
C GLY A 55 -4.71 8.56 9.69
N ALA A 56 -5.54 7.85 10.44
CA ALA A 56 -6.57 6.96 9.89
C ALA A 56 -7.61 7.67 8.99
N GLY A 57 -7.90 8.96 9.22
CA GLY A 57 -8.87 9.73 8.44
C GLY A 57 -8.58 9.79 6.93
N VAL A 58 -7.30 9.64 6.55
CA VAL A 58 -6.86 9.56 5.15
C VAL A 58 -6.37 8.16 4.77
N ASN A 59 -6.04 7.31 5.75
CA ASN A 59 -5.50 5.96 5.54
C ASN A 59 -6.55 4.86 5.40
N HIS A 60 -7.75 5.04 5.97
CA HIS A 60 -8.79 4.00 5.99
C HIS A 60 -9.78 4.13 4.82
N TRP A 61 -9.32 4.71 3.70
CA TRP A 61 -10.03 4.75 2.44
C TRP A 61 -9.49 3.68 1.50
N TYR A 62 -10.32 3.20 0.57
CA TYR A 62 -9.88 2.21 -0.43
C TYR A 62 -8.68 2.73 -1.26
N HIS A 63 -8.72 4.01 -1.66
CA HIS A 63 -7.64 4.71 -2.35
C HIS A 63 -6.71 5.49 -1.39
N MET A 64 -6.40 4.91 -0.23
CA MET A 64 -5.51 5.55 0.76
C MET A 64 -4.12 5.84 0.22
N ASP A 65 -3.64 5.02 -0.72
CA ASP A 65 -2.36 5.19 -1.38
C ASP A 65 -2.31 6.50 -2.19
N MET A 66 -3.41 6.91 -2.83
CA MET A 66 -3.50 8.18 -3.53
C MET A 66 -3.44 9.37 -2.56
N ASN A 67 -4.18 9.29 -1.44
CA ASN A 67 -4.11 10.31 -0.39
C ASN A 67 -2.67 10.46 0.12
N TYR A 68 -2.02 9.34 0.46
CA TYR A 68 -0.65 9.33 0.99
C TYR A 68 0.34 9.86 -0.03
N ARG A 69 0.28 9.38 -1.28
CA ARG A 69 1.19 9.82 -2.35
C ARG A 69 1.04 11.31 -2.66
N GLY A 70 -0.16 11.88 -2.58
CA GLY A 70 -0.37 13.32 -2.69
C GLY A 70 0.42 14.10 -1.64
N MET A 71 0.23 13.76 -0.36
CA MET A 71 0.95 14.38 0.76
C MET A 71 2.45 14.12 0.72
N ILE A 72 2.88 12.90 0.37
CA ILE A 72 4.29 12.54 0.22
C ILE A 72 4.94 13.35 -0.90
N ASN A 73 4.29 13.51 -2.05
CA ASN A 73 4.81 14.32 -3.15
C ASN A 73 5.03 15.78 -2.73
N MET A 74 4.09 16.39 -1.99
CA MET A 74 4.28 17.74 -1.45
C MET A 74 5.55 17.85 -0.62
N LEU A 75 5.79 16.89 0.28
CA LEU A 75 6.95 16.85 1.15
C LEU A 75 8.26 16.59 0.39
N VAL A 76 8.23 15.71 -0.61
CA VAL A 76 9.38 15.41 -1.48
C VAL A 76 9.74 16.64 -2.33
N PHE A 77 8.77 17.30 -2.95
CA PHE A 77 8.99 18.52 -3.73
C PHE A 77 9.54 19.67 -2.89
N CYS A 78 9.20 19.71 -1.61
CA CYS A 78 9.71 20.72 -0.67
C CYS A 78 10.99 20.30 0.08
N GLY A 79 11.56 19.12 -0.20
CA GLY A 79 12.77 18.64 0.46
C GLY A 79 12.62 18.38 1.97
N CYS A 80 11.41 18.06 2.44
CA CYS A 80 11.12 17.95 3.86
C CYS A 80 11.45 16.59 4.48
N VAL A 81 11.43 15.51 3.68
CA VAL A 81 11.64 14.15 4.18
C VAL A 81 13.11 13.99 4.60
N GLY A 82 13.34 13.59 5.85
CA GLY A 82 14.68 13.40 6.42
C GLY A 82 15.25 14.61 7.18
N GLN A 83 14.51 15.72 7.24
CA GLN A 83 14.92 16.92 7.99
C GLN A 83 14.22 16.99 9.35
N SER A 84 14.97 17.35 10.40
CA SER A 84 14.39 17.56 11.73
C SER A 84 13.40 18.74 11.70
N GLY A 85 12.17 18.52 12.16
CA GLY A 85 11.08 19.49 12.05
C GLY A 85 10.31 19.45 10.73
N GLY A 86 10.65 18.53 9.82
CA GLY A 86 9.97 18.32 8.54
C GLY A 86 9.53 16.87 8.31
N GLY A 87 8.73 16.67 7.25
CA GLY A 87 8.52 15.35 6.67
C GLY A 87 7.13 14.75 6.90
N TRP A 88 7.06 13.44 6.64
CA TRP A 88 5.85 12.64 6.71
C TRP A 88 5.72 12.02 8.10
N SER A 89 4.70 12.45 8.83
CA SER A 89 4.50 12.07 10.24
C SER A 89 3.18 11.31 10.41
N HIS A 90 3.22 10.05 9.99
CA HIS A 90 2.09 9.13 10.08
C HIS A 90 1.93 8.56 11.49
N TYR A 91 0.72 8.68 12.04
CA TYR A 91 0.36 8.13 13.34
C TYR A 91 -0.95 7.35 13.27
N VAL A 92 -0.90 6.07 13.65
CA VAL A 92 -2.05 5.14 13.72
C VAL A 92 -1.97 4.34 15.02
N GLY A 93 -1.85 3.01 14.96
CA GLY A 93 -1.57 2.17 16.12
C GLY A 93 -0.10 2.24 16.58
N GLN A 94 0.17 1.57 17.71
CA GLN A 94 1.48 1.53 18.34
C GLN A 94 2.39 0.45 17.71
N GLU A 95 2.78 0.67 16.45
CA GLU A 95 3.54 -0.33 15.66
C GLU A 95 5.04 -0.39 16.01
N LYS A 96 5.61 0.74 16.47
CA LYS A 96 7.07 0.87 16.69
C LYS A 96 7.56 0.14 17.93
N LEU A 97 7.69 -1.18 17.85
CA LEU A 97 8.41 -2.00 18.82
C LEU A 97 9.91 -1.70 18.71
N ARG A 98 10.43 -0.86 19.62
CA ARG A 98 11.82 -0.35 19.56
C ARG A 98 12.88 -1.46 19.58
N PRO A 99 12.85 -2.47 20.47
CA PRO A 99 13.85 -3.54 20.49
C PRO A 99 13.52 -4.67 19.49
N GLN A 100 13.25 -4.33 18.23
CA GLN A 100 12.72 -5.25 17.21
C GLN A 100 13.53 -6.55 17.08
N THR A 101 14.85 -6.45 16.96
CA THR A 101 15.72 -7.63 16.70
C THR A 101 15.96 -8.49 17.94
N GLY A 102 15.74 -7.96 19.14
CA GLY A 102 15.75 -8.75 20.39
C GLY A 102 14.42 -9.49 20.62
N TRP A 103 13.30 -8.84 20.25
CA TRP A 103 11.97 -9.42 20.39
C TRP A 103 11.64 -10.47 19.32
N LEU A 104 12.02 -10.23 18.05
CA LEU A 104 11.68 -11.09 16.92
C LEU A 104 12.09 -12.56 17.08
N PRO A 105 13.31 -12.92 17.53
CA PRO A 105 13.67 -14.32 17.75
C PRO A 105 12.89 -14.96 18.90
N LEU A 106 12.63 -14.21 19.98
CA LEU A 106 11.83 -14.69 21.11
C LEU A 106 10.37 -14.97 20.69
N ALA A 107 9.74 -14.02 19.99
CA ALA A 107 8.33 -14.09 19.65
C ALA A 107 8.00 -15.20 18.65
N PHE A 108 8.93 -15.52 17.75
CA PHE A 108 8.74 -16.50 16.69
C PHE A 108 9.65 -17.74 16.80
N ALA A 109 10.28 -17.94 17.97
CA ALA A 109 11.19 -19.06 18.28
C ALA A 109 12.33 -19.25 17.25
N LEU A 110 12.87 -18.15 16.74
CA LEU A 110 13.89 -18.17 15.67
C LEU A 110 15.29 -18.53 16.17
N ASP A 111 15.46 -18.57 17.49
CA ASP A 111 16.59 -19.16 18.18
C ASP A 111 16.58 -20.70 18.11
N TRP A 112 15.40 -21.33 17.90
CA TRP A 112 15.26 -22.78 17.77
C TRP A 112 15.06 -23.25 16.32
N ASN A 113 14.22 -22.57 15.53
CA ASN A 113 13.89 -23.00 14.18
C ASN A 113 13.58 -21.83 13.25
N ARG A 114 13.91 -21.96 11.96
CA ARG A 114 13.71 -20.92 10.94
C ARG A 114 13.26 -21.55 9.62
N PRO A 115 12.33 -20.94 8.86
CA PRO A 115 11.56 -19.71 9.15
C PRO A 115 10.25 -19.97 9.94
N PRO A 116 9.59 -18.93 10.50
CA PRO A 116 8.26 -19.04 11.07
C PRO A 116 7.17 -19.01 9.96
N ARG A 117 5.91 -19.26 10.34
CA ARG A 117 4.75 -19.13 9.43
C ARG A 117 3.98 -17.84 9.71
N GLN A 118 4.42 -16.74 9.10
CA GLN A 118 3.68 -15.48 9.12
C GLN A 118 2.58 -15.47 8.04
N MET A 119 1.50 -14.72 8.29
CA MET A 119 0.36 -14.58 7.39
C MET A 119 -0.18 -13.15 7.43
N ASN A 120 -0.56 -12.60 6.27
CA ASN A 120 -1.22 -11.30 6.20
C ASN A 120 -2.73 -11.46 6.45
N SER A 121 -3.22 -10.90 7.56
CA SER A 121 -4.56 -11.20 8.07
C SER A 121 -5.71 -10.76 7.17
N THR A 122 -5.54 -9.70 6.35
CA THR A 122 -6.60 -9.25 5.43
C THR A 122 -7.00 -10.36 4.46
N SER A 123 -6.04 -10.97 3.77
CA SER A 123 -6.31 -12.09 2.86
C SER A 123 -6.81 -13.32 3.61
N TYR A 124 -6.26 -13.59 4.80
CA TYR A 124 -6.69 -14.71 5.64
C TYR A 124 -8.18 -14.61 6.00
N PHE A 125 -8.63 -13.48 6.55
CA PHE A 125 -10.03 -13.31 6.93
C PHE A 125 -10.97 -13.13 5.74
N TYR A 126 -10.51 -12.46 4.68
CA TYR A 126 -11.28 -12.38 3.43
C TYR A 126 -11.63 -13.77 2.90
N ASN A 127 -10.69 -14.71 2.95
CA ASN A 127 -10.89 -16.11 2.61
C ASN A 127 -11.71 -16.89 3.66
N HIS A 128 -11.23 -17.00 4.90
CA HIS A 128 -11.79 -17.92 5.91
C HIS A 128 -13.10 -17.47 6.53
N ALA A 129 -13.35 -16.17 6.61
CA ALA A 129 -14.69 -15.67 6.95
C ALA A 129 -15.60 -15.61 5.70
N SER A 130 -15.12 -16.11 4.56
CA SER A 130 -15.86 -16.22 3.30
C SER A 130 -16.47 -14.90 2.82
N GLN A 131 -15.83 -13.77 3.17
CA GLN A 131 -16.33 -12.44 2.79
C GLN A 131 -16.30 -12.24 1.27
N TRP A 132 -15.35 -12.88 0.58
CA TRP A 132 -15.27 -12.90 -0.88
C TRP A 132 -16.55 -13.41 -1.55
N ARG A 133 -17.35 -14.26 -0.90
CA ARG A 133 -18.64 -14.74 -1.44
C ARG A 133 -19.67 -13.63 -1.68
N TYR A 134 -19.45 -12.45 -1.09
CA TYR A 134 -20.34 -11.30 -1.14
C TYR A 134 -19.69 -10.09 -1.83
N GLU A 135 -18.60 -10.31 -2.56
CA GLU A 135 -17.87 -9.25 -3.23
C GLU A 135 -18.73 -8.56 -4.29
N LYS A 136 -18.59 -7.24 -4.34
CA LYS A 136 -19.30 -6.39 -5.30
C LYS A 136 -18.33 -5.62 -6.19
N LEU A 137 -17.10 -5.41 -5.74
CA LEU A 137 -16.09 -4.70 -6.50
C LEU A 137 -15.35 -5.68 -7.43
N THR A 138 -15.30 -5.35 -8.71
CA THR A 138 -14.53 -6.14 -9.68
C THR A 138 -13.15 -5.53 -9.93
N ALA A 139 -12.17 -6.36 -10.29
CA ALA A 139 -10.85 -5.86 -10.68
C ALA A 139 -10.94 -4.96 -11.93
N GLN A 140 -11.89 -5.25 -12.83
CA GLN A 140 -12.10 -4.56 -14.09
C GLN A 140 -12.46 -3.09 -13.90
N GLU A 141 -13.26 -2.77 -12.88
CA GLU A 141 -13.63 -1.39 -12.53
C GLU A 141 -12.44 -0.57 -11.99
N LEU A 142 -11.33 -1.22 -11.61
CA LEU A 142 -10.15 -0.59 -11.05
C LEU A 142 -9.00 -0.46 -12.05
N LEU A 143 -9.09 -1.10 -13.22
CA LEU A 143 -8.02 -1.07 -14.19
C LEU A 143 -7.86 0.31 -14.82
N SER A 144 -6.62 0.64 -15.17
CA SER A 144 -6.35 1.78 -16.05
C SER A 144 -7.09 1.60 -17.39
N PRO A 145 -7.63 2.67 -17.99
CA PRO A 145 -8.25 2.60 -19.32
C PRO A 145 -7.27 2.19 -20.44
N LEU A 146 -5.96 2.20 -20.16
CA LEU A 146 -4.91 1.77 -21.10
C LEU A 146 -4.52 0.29 -20.92
N ALA A 147 -5.04 -0.40 -19.90
CA ALA A 147 -4.71 -1.79 -19.63
C ALA A 147 -5.51 -2.73 -20.54
N ASP A 148 -4.88 -3.83 -20.96
CA ASP A 148 -5.59 -4.94 -21.61
C ASP A 148 -6.38 -5.74 -20.56
N ALA A 149 -7.67 -5.44 -20.45
CA ALA A 149 -8.56 -6.07 -19.47
C ALA A 149 -8.64 -7.60 -19.59
N THR A 150 -8.35 -8.16 -20.77
CA THR A 150 -8.39 -9.61 -21.00
C THR A 150 -7.30 -10.36 -20.21
N LYS A 151 -6.21 -9.68 -19.83
CA LYS A 151 -5.12 -10.23 -19.02
C LYS A 151 -5.44 -10.26 -17.52
N PHE A 152 -6.49 -9.56 -17.09
CA PHE A 152 -6.81 -9.32 -15.68
C PHE A 152 -8.25 -9.78 -15.36
N THR A 153 -8.59 -11.00 -15.74
CA THR A 153 -9.89 -11.63 -15.48
C THR A 153 -9.92 -12.37 -14.13
N GLY A 154 -11.13 -12.63 -13.60
CA GLY A 154 -11.33 -13.34 -12.32
C GLY A 154 -11.71 -12.41 -11.17
N HIS A 155 -12.05 -13.03 -10.04
CA HIS A 155 -12.44 -12.36 -8.80
C HIS A 155 -11.23 -11.78 -8.07
N LEU A 156 -11.41 -10.78 -7.19
CA LEU A 156 -10.33 -10.28 -6.33
C LEU A 156 -9.58 -11.38 -5.55
N ILE A 157 -10.26 -12.46 -5.12
CA ILE A 157 -9.61 -13.59 -4.45
C ILE A 157 -8.71 -14.38 -5.40
N ASP A 158 -9.01 -14.44 -6.70
CA ASP A 158 -8.17 -15.13 -7.70
C ASP A 158 -6.82 -14.42 -7.87
N PHE A 159 -6.80 -13.09 -7.74
CA PHE A 159 -5.56 -12.30 -7.71
C PHE A 159 -4.73 -12.62 -6.47
N ASN A 160 -5.37 -12.84 -5.32
CA ASN A 160 -4.68 -13.25 -4.10
C ASN A 160 -4.05 -14.65 -4.27
N VAL A 161 -4.80 -15.62 -4.81
CA VAL A 161 -4.29 -16.97 -5.09
C VAL A 161 -3.16 -16.96 -6.14
N ARG A 162 -3.22 -16.06 -7.13
CA ARG A 162 -2.12 -15.81 -8.08
C ARG A 162 -0.87 -15.29 -7.38
N ALA A 163 -1.02 -14.30 -6.52
CA ALA A 163 0.09 -13.74 -5.74
C ALA A 163 0.72 -14.78 -4.80
N GLU A 164 -0.10 -15.60 -4.13
CA GLU A 164 0.36 -16.67 -3.24
C GLU A 164 1.25 -17.70 -3.96
N ARG A 165 0.76 -18.29 -5.07
CA ARG A 165 1.53 -19.31 -5.80
C ARG A 165 2.78 -18.77 -6.51
N MET A 166 2.88 -17.45 -6.66
CA MET A 166 4.07 -16.77 -7.21
C MET A 166 5.05 -16.32 -6.11
N GLY A 167 4.76 -16.62 -4.84
CA GLY A 167 5.60 -16.24 -3.70
C GLY A 167 5.53 -14.76 -3.34
N TRP A 168 4.53 -14.02 -3.82
CA TRP A 168 4.34 -12.60 -3.50
C TRP A 168 3.64 -12.39 -2.14
N LEU A 169 2.75 -13.31 -1.75
CA LEU A 169 2.05 -13.31 -0.47
C LEU A 169 2.18 -14.68 0.22
N PRO A 170 2.14 -14.74 1.56
CA PRO A 170 2.06 -16.01 2.27
C PRO A 170 0.66 -16.65 2.15
N SER A 171 0.58 -17.95 2.40
CA SER A 171 -0.67 -18.73 2.46
C SER A 171 -0.88 -19.34 3.85
N ALA A 172 -2.13 -19.45 4.29
CA ALA A 172 -2.50 -20.20 5.49
C ALA A 172 -3.95 -20.69 5.39
N PRO A 173 -4.22 -22.01 5.41
CA PRO A 173 -3.26 -23.11 5.27
C PRO A 173 -2.42 -23.02 3.97
N GLN A 174 -1.18 -23.51 4.01
CA GLN A 174 -0.25 -23.40 2.86
C GLN A 174 -0.50 -24.45 1.78
N LEU A 175 -0.70 -25.70 2.19
CA LEU A 175 -0.91 -26.83 1.30
C LEU A 175 -2.24 -27.48 1.64
N ASN A 176 -2.87 -28.11 0.66
CA ASN A 176 -4.07 -28.93 0.87
C ASN A 176 -3.74 -30.33 1.43
N LEU A 177 -2.71 -30.44 2.25
CA LEU A 177 -2.28 -31.66 2.93
C LEU A 177 -1.55 -31.29 4.23
N ASN A 178 -1.39 -32.26 5.12
CA ASN A 178 -0.55 -32.07 6.30
C ASN A 178 0.93 -31.99 5.87
N PRO A 179 1.61 -30.83 6.03
CA PRO A 179 2.98 -30.63 5.53
C PRO A 179 3.99 -31.58 6.19
N LEU A 180 3.69 -32.14 7.37
CA LEU A 180 4.57 -33.11 8.04
C LEU A 180 4.67 -34.46 7.30
N HIS A 181 3.72 -34.76 6.41
CA HIS A 181 3.74 -35.99 5.62
C HIS A 181 4.55 -35.87 4.32
N VAL A 182 4.98 -34.66 3.94
CA VAL A 182 5.70 -34.43 2.67
C VAL A 182 7.00 -35.21 2.61
N LYS A 183 7.80 -35.20 3.70
CA LYS A 183 9.08 -35.91 3.74
C LYS A 183 8.94 -37.40 3.45
N ALA A 184 8.01 -38.07 4.13
CA ALA A 184 7.78 -39.49 3.94
C ALA A 184 7.30 -39.84 2.51
N ARG A 185 6.49 -38.96 1.90
CA ARG A 185 6.04 -39.14 0.51
C ARG A 185 7.17 -38.92 -0.50
N ALA A 186 8.02 -37.93 -0.27
CA ALA A 186 9.20 -37.68 -1.09
C ALA A 186 10.18 -38.86 -1.05
N ASP A 187 10.41 -39.41 0.15
CA ASP A 187 11.27 -40.59 0.33
C ASP A 187 10.73 -41.82 -0.43
N ALA A 188 9.41 -42.06 -0.36
CA ALA A 188 8.77 -43.14 -1.11
C ALA A 188 8.85 -42.96 -2.64
N ALA A 189 8.93 -41.71 -3.10
CA ALA A 189 9.11 -41.37 -4.52
C ALA A 189 10.60 -41.33 -4.96
N GLY A 190 11.55 -41.51 -4.03
CA GLY A 190 12.98 -41.39 -4.33
C GLY A 190 13.42 -39.96 -4.70
N MET A 191 12.71 -38.95 -4.23
CA MET A 191 12.96 -37.52 -4.51
C MET A 191 13.32 -36.76 -3.23
N SER A 192 13.94 -35.58 -3.37
CA SER A 192 14.07 -34.65 -2.25
C SER A 192 12.69 -34.04 -1.89
N PRO A 193 12.46 -33.57 -0.64
CA PRO A 193 11.22 -32.89 -0.29
C PRO A 193 10.96 -31.65 -1.14
N GLN A 194 12.01 -30.93 -1.55
CA GLN A 194 11.92 -29.74 -2.38
C GLN A 194 11.50 -30.07 -3.81
N ASP A 195 12.06 -31.12 -4.42
CA ASP A 195 11.70 -31.50 -5.80
C ASP A 195 10.31 -32.17 -5.86
N TYR A 196 9.86 -32.77 -4.75
CA TYR A 196 8.55 -33.40 -4.64
C TYR A 196 7.40 -32.38 -4.57
N THR A 197 7.66 -31.17 -4.08
CA THR A 197 6.65 -30.10 -3.88
C THR A 197 6.71 -29.06 -4.98
#